data_AF-A0A1G7QA10-F1
#
_entry.id   AF-A0A1G7QA10-F1
#
_cell.length_a   1.000
_cell.length_b   1.000
_cell.length_c   1.000
_cell.angle_alpha   90.00
_cell.angle_beta   90.00
_cell.angle_gamma   90.00
#
_symmetry.space_group_name_H-M   'P 1'
#
loop_
_entity.id
_entity.type
_entity.pdbx_description
1 polymer ?
#
loop_
_entity_poly.entity_id
_entity_poly.type
_entity_poly.pdbx_seq_one_letter_code
_entity_poly.pdbx_strand_id
1 'polypeptide(L)'
;MNEYYVLEPEGAGLRFAPLPEGGPALPEHGAPPAGYTLAARLGDPELLHCAAYRRADGPGGLFVLHDGEGRLFAALAESNLAYGLGLARMGRLTAYARYGADIFEDLDNDD
;
A
#
# COMPACT_ATOMS: atom_id res chain seq x y z
N MET A 1 -0.62 -15.57 4.56
CA MET A 1 -2.03 -15.18 4.35
C MET A 1 -1.99 -13.80 3.70
N ASN A 2 -2.51 -13.61 2.49
CA ASN A 2 -2.45 -12.30 1.83
C ASN A 2 -3.69 -11.49 2.20
N GLU A 3 -3.53 -10.51 3.08
CA GLU A 3 -4.60 -9.57 3.37
C GLU A 3 -4.85 -8.67 2.15
N TYR A 4 -6.09 -8.63 1.70
CA TYR A 4 -6.48 -7.91 0.50
C TYR A 4 -7.77 -7.14 0.74
N TYR A 5 -7.73 -5.86 0.42
CA TYR A 5 -8.83 -4.93 0.65
C TYR A 5 -9.25 -4.23 -0.64
N VAL A 6 -10.47 -3.72 -0.65
CA VAL A 6 -10.90 -2.66 -1.55
C VAL A 6 -11.01 -1.35 -0.76
N LEU A 7 -10.55 -0.27 -1.38
CA LEU A 7 -10.62 1.09 -0.86
C LEU A 7 -11.91 1.76 -1.32
N GLU A 8 -12.81 1.98 -0.37
CA GLU A 8 -14.07 2.66 -0.63
C GLU A 8 -14.01 4.10 -0.09
N PRO A 9 -14.27 5.11 -0.93
CA PRO A 9 -14.43 6.49 -0.48
C PRO A 9 -15.57 6.60 0.54
N GLU A 10 -15.30 7.18 1.71
CA GLU A 10 -16.28 7.42 2.76
C GLU A 10 -16.15 8.88 3.24
N GLY A 11 -17.05 9.75 2.75
CA GLY A 11 -16.95 11.19 2.95
C GLY A 11 -15.63 11.75 2.40
N ALA A 12 -14.82 12.35 3.28
CA ALA A 12 -13.48 12.87 2.95
C ALA A 12 -12.35 11.84 3.17
N GLY A 13 -12.70 10.61 3.56
CA GLY A 13 -11.77 9.55 3.94
C GLY A 13 -11.88 8.30 3.07
N LEU A 14 -11.29 7.22 3.59
CA LEU A 14 -11.31 5.90 2.98
C LEU A 14 -11.64 4.85 4.04
N ARG A 15 -12.48 3.90 3.65
CA ARG A 15 -12.73 2.67 4.38
C ARG A 15 -12.04 1.51 3.66
N PHE A 16 -11.39 0.64 4.45
CA PHE A 16 -10.86 -0.62 3.97
C PHE A 16 -11.96 -1.67 4.13
N ALA A 17 -12.48 -2.19 3.01
CA ALA A 17 -13.43 -3.28 3.02
C ALA A 17 -12.74 -4.57 2.55
N PRO A 18 -13.15 -5.75 3.04
CA PRO A 18 -12.69 -7.02 2.48
C PRO A 18 -12.91 -7.03 0.96
N LEU A 19 -11.91 -7.46 0.20
CA LEU A 19 -12.09 -7.62 -1.23
C LEU A 19 -13.01 -8.82 -1.50
N PRO A 20 -14.10 -8.67 -2.28
CA PRO A 20 -14.88 -9.82 -2.75
C PRO A 20 -13.98 -10.75 -3.57
N GLU A 21 -14.28 -12.05 -3.62
CA GLU A 21 -13.47 -13.04 -4.34
C GLU A 21 -13.07 -12.55 -5.75
N GLY A 22 -11.76 -12.57 -6.08
CA GLY A 22 -11.26 -12.22 -7.42
C GLY A 22 -10.33 -11.00 -7.55
N GLY A 23 -9.46 -10.72 -6.56
CA GLY A 23 -8.46 -9.65 -6.66
C GLY A 23 -7.36 -9.87 -7.70
N PRO A 24 -6.62 -8.81 -8.09
CA PRO A 24 -5.51 -8.96 -9.02
C PRO A 24 -4.41 -9.84 -8.42
N ALA A 25 -3.92 -10.78 -9.24
CA ALA A 25 -2.80 -11.63 -8.88
C ALA A 25 -1.57 -10.76 -8.60
N LEU A 26 -1.06 -10.84 -7.38
CA LEU A 26 0.11 -10.08 -6.97
C LEU A 26 1.35 -10.96 -7.03
N PRO A 27 2.44 -10.50 -7.66
CA PRO A 27 3.73 -11.16 -7.52
C PRO A 27 4.20 -11.10 -6.06
N GLU A 28 5.03 -12.05 -5.65
CA GLU A 28 5.61 -12.08 -4.30
C GLU A 28 6.65 -10.97 -4.09
N HIS A 29 7.36 -10.58 -5.14
CA HIS A 29 8.49 -9.66 -5.06
C HIS A 29 8.28 -8.44 -5.94
N GLY A 30 7.91 -7.30 -5.36
CA GLY A 30 8.12 -5.91 -5.82
C GLY A 30 7.83 -5.51 -7.28
N ALA A 31 7.45 -6.46 -8.13
CA ALA A 31 7.23 -6.33 -9.53
C ALA A 31 5.81 -5.79 -9.74
N PRO A 32 5.59 -4.97 -10.77
CA PRO A 32 4.25 -4.55 -11.11
C PRO A 32 3.36 -5.76 -11.41
N PRO A 33 2.18 -5.87 -10.79
CA PRO A 33 1.18 -6.86 -11.20
C PRO A 33 0.79 -6.66 -12.67
N ALA A 34 0.41 -7.75 -13.35
CA ALA A 34 -0.06 -7.66 -14.73
C ALA A 34 -1.22 -6.66 -14.87
N GLY A 35 -1.14 -5.76 -15.85
CA GLY A 35 -2.13 -4.69 -16.06
C GLY A 35 -1.95 -3.47 -15.15
N TYR A 36 -0.85 -3.39 -14.40
CA TYR A 36 -0.53 -2.27 -13.52
C TYR A 36 0.88 -1.72 -13.79
N THR A 37 1.06 -0.41 -13.64
CA THR A 37 2.34 0.28 -13.78
C THR A 37 2.71 0.96 -12.45
N LEU A 38 3.96 0.83 -12.02
CA LEU A 38 4.44 1.50 -10.82
C LEU A 38 4.42 3.01 -11.03
N ALA A 39 3.68 3.72 -10.18
CA ALA A 39 3.55 5.18 -10.24
C ALA A 39 4.37 5.87 -9.15
N ALA A 40 4.44 5.28 -7.96
CA ALA A 40 5.24 5.80 -6.87
C ALA A 40 5.65 4.69 -5.89
N ARG A 41 6.76 4.92 -5.18
CA ARG A 41 7.09 4.22 -3.94
C ARG A 41 7.07 5.22 -2.80
N LEU A 42 6.35 4.90 -1.74
CA LEU A 42 6.22 5.73 -0.54
C LEU A 42 6.95 4.99 0.59
N GLY A 43 7.93 5.63 1.24
CA GLY A 43 8.79 4.99 2.24
C GLY A 43 10.08 4.41 1.65
N ASP A 44 10.71 3.49 2.40
CA ASP A 44 12.02 2.93 2.08
C ASP A 44 11.91 1.46 1.64
N PRO A 45 12.33 1.10 0.41
CA PRO A 45 12.33 -0.26 -0.09
C PRO A 45 13.06 -1.30 0.77
N GLU A 46 14.07 -0.89 1.53
CA GLU A 46 14.87 -1.80 2.37
C GLU A 46 14.22 -2.06 3.74
N LEU A 47 13.24 -1.24 4.12
CA LEU A 47 12.60 -1.30 5.42
C LEU A 47 11.09 -1.49 5.30
N LEU A 48 10.34 -0.41 5.12
CA LEU A 48 8.90 -0.43 4.93
C LEU A 48 8.52 0.54 3.82
N HIS A 49 7.86 0.04 2.79
CA HIS A 49 7.38 0.88 1.70
C HIS A 49 6.03 0.43 1.15
N CYS A 50 5.26 1.40 0.66
CA CYS A 50 4.09 1.17 -0.15
C CYS A 50 4.43 1.40 -1.62
N ALA A 51 4.31 0.35 -2.44
CA ALA A 51 4.30 0.48 -3.89
C ALA A 51 2.89 0.86 -4.36
N ALA A 52 2.76 2.05 -4.94
CA ALA A 52 1.52 2.55 -5.52
C ALA A 52 1.55 2.35 -7.04
N TYR A 53 0.66 1.50 -7.52
CA TYR A 53 0.51 1.18 -8.94
C TYR A 53 -0.74 1.82 -9.52
N ARG A 54 -0.64 2.31 -10.75
CA ARG A 54 -1.80 2.72 -11.57
C ARG A 54 -2.23 1.55 -12.44
N ARG A 55 -3.54 1.36 -12.59
CA ARG A 55 -4.07 0.44 -13.60
C ARG A 55 -3.69 0.99 -14.98
N ALA A 56 -3.14 0.15 -15.85
CA ALA A 56 -2.69 0.55 -17.18
C ALA A 56 -3.88 0.99 -18.05
N ASP A 57 -4.94 0.19 -18.03
CA ASP A 57 -6.17 0.44 -18.77
C ASP A 57 -7.34 0.68 -17.80
N GLY A 58 -7.62 1.94 -17.50
CA GLY A 58 -8.79 2.37 -16.74
C GLY A 58 -8.52 3.18 -15.47
N PRO A 59 -9.57 3.44 -14.67
CA PRO A 59 -9.44 4.23 -13.46
C PRO A 59 -8.80 3.44 -12.32
N GLY A 60 -8.30 4.19 -11.34
CA GLY A 60 -7.83 3.64 -10.09
C GLY A 60 -6.44 3.01 -10.14
N GLY A 61 -6.22 2.03 -9.28
CA GLY A 61 -4.91 1.43 -9.08
C GLY A 61 -4.88 0.49 -7.90
N LEU A 62 -3.66 0.18 -7.46
CA LEU A 62 -3.40 -0.81 -6.43
C LEU A 62 -2.28 -0.33 -5.53
N PHE A 63 -2.44 -0.52 -4.23
CA PHE A 63 -1.41 -0.25 -3.24
C PHE A 63 -0.96 -1.58 -2.66
N VAL A 64 0.35 -1.79 -2.58
CA VAL A 64 0.92 -2.98 -1.94
C VAL A 64 1.93 -2.52 -0.91
N LEU A 65 1.70 -2.86 0.36
CA LEU A 65 2.63 -2.56 1.44
C LEU A 65 3.60 -3.74 1.59
N HIS A 66 4.88 -3.44 1.63
CA HIS A 66 5.94 -4.40 1.86
C HIS A 66 6.81 -4.00 3.03
N ASP A 67 7.37 -5.00 3.71
CA ASP A 67 8.53 -4.88 4.59
C ASP A 67 9.70 -5.73 4.07
N GLY A 68 10.74 -5.90 4.90
CA GLY A 68 11.92 -6.72 4.59
C GLY A 68 11.63 -8.22 4.41
N GLU A 69 10.49 -8.73 4.89
CA GLU A 69 10.09 -10.14 4.72
C GLU A 69 9.17 -10.36 3.52
N GLY A 70 8.53 -9.30 3.02
CA GLY A 70 7.77 -9.32 1.79
C GLY A 70 6.49 -8.51 1.87
N ARG A 71 5.42 -8.99 1.22
CA ARG A 71 4.13 -8.29 1.23
C ARG A 71 3.40 -8.48 2.55
N LEU A 72 3.00 -7.36 3.15
CA LEU A 72 2.11 -7.30 4.30
C LEU A 72 0.64 -7.37 3.87
N PHE A 73 0.20 -6.43 3.04
CA PHE A 73 -1.16 -6.42 2.50
C PHE A 73 -1.24 -5.67 1.17
N ALA A 74 -2.39 -5.79 0.50
CA ALA A 74 -2.72 -4.98 -0.65
C ALA A 74 -4.12 -4.35 -0.57
N ALA A 75 -4.29 -3.20 -1.20
CA ALA A 75 -5.55 -2.47 -1.24
C ALA A 75 -5.84 -1.95 -2.65
N LEU A 76 -6.96 -2.41 -3.21
CA LEU A 76 -7.43 -2.07 -4.54
C LEU A 76 -8.23 -0.76 -4.50
N ALA A 77 -7.90 0.19 -5.36
CA ALA A 77 -8.72 1.36 -5.62
C ALA A 77 -9.35 1.24 -7.00
N GLU A 78 -10.67 1.06 -7.08
CA GLU A 78 -11.36 0.88 -8.37
C GLU A 78 -11.61 2.20 -9.11
N SER A 79 -11.53 3.34 -8.41
CA SER A 79 -11.76 4.68 -8.97
C SER A 79 -10.55 5.60 -8.78
N ASN A 80 -10.46 6.65 -9.60
CA ASN A 80 -9.43 7.68 -9.44
C ASN A 80 -9.58 8.46 -8.11
N LEU A 81 -10.81 8.63 -7.61
CA LEU A 81 -11.06 9.24 -6.31
C LEU A 81 -10.50 8.37 -5.18
N ALA A 82 -10.84 7.08 -5.16
CA ALA A 82 -10.32 6.14 -4.17
C ALA A 82 -8.78 6.05 -4.24
N TYR A 83 -8.21 6.11 -5.45
CA TYR A 83 -6.77 6.10 -5.65
C TYR A 83 -6.09 7.37 -5.11
N GLY A 84 -6.64 8.55 -5.38
CA GLY A 84 -6.10 9.82 -4.87
C GLY A 84 -6.13 9.89 -3.34
N LEU A 85 -7.27 9.51 -2.74
CA LEU A 85 -7.38 9.40 -1.29
C LEU A 85 -6.44 8.32 -0.73
N GLY A 86 -6.25 7.24 -1.49
CA GLY A 86 -5.40 6.11 -1.16
C GLY A 86 -3.95 6.51 -1.07
N LEU A 87 -3.44 7.28 -2.03
CA LEU A 87 -2.07 7.84 -1.99
C LEU A 87 -1.82 8.62 -0.70
N ALA A 88 -2.74 9.51 -0.31
CA ALA A 88 -2.60 10.29 0.92
C ALA A 88 -2.67 9.41 2.18
N ARG A 89 -3.58 8.42 2.21
CA ARG A 89 -3.73 7.52 3.36
C ARG A 89 -2.53 6.59 3.52
N MET A 90 -2.06 5.96 2.43
CA MET A 90 -0.91 5.05 2.45
C MET A 90 0.38 5.79 2.75
N GLY A 91 0.59 6.98 2.17
CA GLY A 91 1.77 7.80 2.48
C GLY A 91 1.87 8.13 3.97
N ARG A 92 0.75 8.55 4.60
CA ARG A 92 0.71 8.78 6.05
C ARG A 92 0.94 7.51 6.86
N LEU A 93 0.32 6.39 6.47
CA LEU A 93 0.48 5.11 7.16
C LEU A 93 1.94 4.66 7.16
N THR A 94 2.59 4.65 5.99
CA THR A 94 4.01 4.27 5.87
C THR A 94 4.91 5.22 6.65
N ALA A 95 4.69 6.54 6.57
CA ALA A 95 5.48 7.52 7.31
C ALA A 95 5.36 7.36 8.83
N TYR A 96 4.14 7.16 9.35
CA TYR A 96 3.92 6.98 10.79
C TYR A 96 4.47 5.65 11.30
N ALA A 97 4.34 4.58 10.52
CA ALA A 97 4.92 3.28 10.89
C ALA A 97 6.45 3.35 10.96
N ARG A 98 7.11 4.01 10.00
CA ARG A 98 8.57 4.24 10.03
C ARG A 98 8.99 5.11 11.21
N TYR A 99 8.33 6.24 11.42
CA TYR A 99 8.62 7.10 12.56
C TYR A 99 8.47 6.38 13.91
N GLY A 100 7.45 5.53 14.05
CA GLY A 100 7.27 4.70 15.23
C GLY A 100 8.43 3.73 15.43
N ALA A 101 8.85 3.03 14.38
CA ALA A 101 9.98 2.11 14.44
C ALA A 101 11.29 2.81 14.82
N ASP A 102 11.57 3.96 14.20
CA ASP A 102 12.79 4.75 14.46
C ASP A 102 12.90 5.12 15.96
N ILE A 103 11.80 5.52 16.61
CA ILE A 103 11.80 5.85 18.05
C ILE A 103 12.20 4.66 18.92
N PHE A 104 11.71 3.46 18.62
CA PHE A 104 11.99 2.28 19.44
C PHE A 104 13.39 1.72 19.16
N GLU A 105 13.85 1.75 17.91
CA GLU A 105 15.23 1.37 17.55
C GLU A 105 16.26 2.30 18.21
N ASP A 106 15.98 3.61 18.30
CA ASP A 106 16.85 4.55 19.01
C ASP A 106 16.89 4.30 20.53
N LEU A 107 15.78 3.85 21.13
CA LEU A 107 15.73 3.52 22.56
C LEU A 107 16.52 2.24 22.91
N ASP A 108 16.56 1.26 22.00
CA ASP A 108 17.33 0.02 22.18
C ASP A 108 18.85 0.23 21.99
N ASN A 109 19.26 1.33 21.34
CA ASN A 109 20.67 1.69 21.13
C ASN A 109 21.29 2.51 22.26
N ASP A 110 20.50 2.93 23.26
CA ASP A 110 20.92 3.76 24.40
C ASP A 110 21.32 2.94 25.66
N ASP A 111 21.62 1.63 25.49
CA ASP A 111 22.12 0.72 26.55
C ASP A 111 23.62 0.90 26.86
#